data_AF-A0A2C6L1E9-F1
#
_entry.id   AF-A0A2C6L1E9-F1
#
_cell.length_a   1.000
_cell.length_b   1.000
_cell.length_c   1.000
_cell.angle_alpha   90.00
_cell.angle_beta   90.00
_cell.angle_gamma   90.00
#
_symmetry.space_group_name_H-M   'P 1'
#
loop_
_entity.id
_entity.type
_entity.pdbx_description
1 polymer ?
#
loop_
_entity_poly.entity_id
_entity_poly.type
_entity_poly.pdbx_seq_one_letter_code
_entity_poly.pdbx_strand_id
1 'polypeptide(L)'
;MSTKLEEFKKIIRQMFQFDQADLDFGIYRIMNQKRAEVERFLDQDLLPNVKKAFGNYEAQDKARLQEELAQLRKQLEDLGVDPETSPKYVEKKNQLEQAPDVVALENEVYSHLTNFFRRYYHEGDFYPCAAIKRTFMPFPTRERK
;
A
#
# COMPACT_ATOMS: atom_id res chain seq x y z
N MET A 1 14.57 1.97 -17.25
CA MET A 1 13.77 1.26 -16.24
C MET A 1 13.15 2.31 -15.34
N SER A 2 11.86 2.62 -15.52
CA SER A 2 11.15 3.55 -14.62
C SER A 2 11.03 2.90 -13.26
N THR A 3 11.45 3.57 -12.18
CA THR A 3 11.18 3.10 -10.81
C THR A 3 9.66 3.09 -10.59
N LYS A 4 9.15 2.17 -9.75
CA LYS A 4 7.71 2.05 -9.48
C LYS A 4 7.11 3.34 -8.90
N LEU A 5 7.93 4.09 -8.19
CA LEU A 5 7.65 5.44 -7.72
C LEU A 5 7.33 6.42 -8.86
N GLU A 6 8.08 6.40 -9.96
CA GLU A 6 7.83 7.29 -11.10
C GLU A 6 6.55 6.93 -11.84
N GLU A 7 6.22 5.63 -11.93
CA GLU A 7 4.92 5.19 -12.47
C GLU A 7 3.75 5.71 -11.61
N PHE A 8 3.91 5.63 -10.28
CA PHE A 8 2.95 6.15 -9.32
C PHE A 8 2.79 7.68 -9.44
N LYS A 9 3.90 8.43 -9.43
CA LYS A 9 3.90 9.89 -9.61
C LYS A 9 3.19 10.30 -10.89
N LYS A 10 3.45 9.61 -12.01
CA LYS A 10 2.81 9.89 -13.29
C LYS A 10 1.30 9.74 -13.22
N ILE A 11 0.80 8.67 -12.60
CA ILE A 11 -0.65 8.46 -12.45
C ILE A 11 -1.28 9.57 -11.60
N ILE A 12 -0.64 9.95 -10.50
CA ILE A 12 -1.16 11.04 -9.66
C ILE A 12 -1.23 12.36 -10.43
N ARG A 13 -0.16 12.72 -11.18
CA ARG A 13 -0.14 13.93 -12.02
C ARG A 13 -1.24 13.93 -13.08
N GLN A 14 -1.50 12.78 -13.70
CA GLN A 14 -2.60 12.59 -14.65
C GLN A 14 -3.97 12.68 -13.97
N MET A 15 -4.12 12.07 -12.79
CA MET A 15 -5.35 12.07 -12.00
C MET A 15 -5.80 13.51 -11.72
N PHE A 16 -4.88 14.34 -11.24
CA PHE A 16 -5.17 15.74 -10.92
C PHE A 16 -5.11 16.70 -12.13
N GLN A 17 -4.96 16.17 -13.35
CA GLN A 17 -4.92 16.93 -14.60
C GLN A 17 -3.93 18.12 -14.52
N PHE A 18 -2.73 17.86 -14.02
CA PHE A 18 -1.71 18.91 -13.90
C PHE A 18 -1.31 19.52 -15.24
N ASP A 19 -1.52 18.78 -16.34
CA ASP A 19 -1.20 19.22 -17.70
C ASP A 19 -2.23 20.21 -18.29
N GLN A 20 -3.35 20.50 -17.59
CA GLN A 20 -4.51 21.22 -18.15
C GLN A 20 -4.80 22.61 -17.55
N ALA A 21 -3.91 23.20 -16.75
CA ALA A 21 -4.19 24.56 -16.23
C ALA A 21 -2.98 25.50 -16.25
N ASP A 22 -3.04 26.49 -17.14
CA ASP A 22 -2.23 27.72 -17.13
C ASP A 22 -3.13 28.96 -16.92
N LEU A 23 -4.30 28.78 -16.32
CA LEU A 23 -5.20 29.91 -16.01
C LEU A 23 -4.91 30.45 -14.60
N ASP A 24 -4.44 31.69 -14.51
CA ASP A 24 -4.10 32.36 -13.24
C ASP A 24 -5.17 33.38 -12.79
N PHE A 25 -6.45 33.11 -13.08
CA PHE A 25 -7.56 34.02 -12.76
C PHE A 25 -8.62 33.33 -11.90
N GLY A 26 -9.27 34.09 -11.00
CA GLY A 26 -10.41 33.59 -10.21
C GLY A 26 -10.10 32.33 -9.39
N ILE A 27 -11.01 31.34 -9.45
CA ILE A 27 -10.91 30.07 -8.71
C ILE A 27 -9.65 29.25 -9.06
N TYR A 28 -9.09 29.46 -10.26
CA TYR A 28 -7.92 28.72 -10.74
C TYR A 28 -6.64 29.05 -9.96
N ARG A 29 -6.52 30.23 -9.32
CA ARG A 29 -5.39 30.55 -8.42
C ARG A 29 -5.31 29.60 -7.23
N ILE A 30 -6.46 29.25 -6.64
CA ILE A 30 -6.54 28.32 -5.52
C ILE A 30 -6.21 26.91 -6.00
N MET A 31 -6.70 26.52 -7.19
CA MET A 31 -6.36 25.22 -7.80
C MET A 31 -4.87 25.09 -8.11
N ASN A 32 -4.23 26.13 -8.66
CA ASN A 32 -2.79 26.13 -8.96
C ASN A 32 -1.95 26.10 -7.68
N GLN A 33 -2.37 26.80 -6.62
CA GLN A 33 -1.68 26.71 -5.32
C GLN A 33 -1.79 25.30 -4.72
N LYS A 34 -2.96 24.66 -4.83
CA LYS A 34 -3.16 23.28 -4.38
C LYS A 34 -2.38 22.28 -5.24
N ARG A 35 -2.26 22.50 -6.55
CA ARG A 35 -1.38 21.74 -7.44
C ARG A 35 0.07 21.81 -6.97
N ALA A 36 0.59 23.01 -6.73
CA ALA A 36 1.97 23.20 -6.30
C ALA A 36 2.25 22.52 -4.94
N GLU A 37 1.28 22.52 -4.02
CA GLU A 37 1.36 21.81 -2.75
C GLU A 37 1.44 20.28 -2.96
N VAL A 38 0.60 19.72 -3.83
CA VAL A 38 0.60 18.28 -4.14
C VAL A 38 1.86 17.87 -4.90
N GLU A 39 2.35 18.69 -5.83
CA GLU A 39 3.59 18.44 -6.55
C GLU A 39 4.80 18.45 -5.63
N ARG A 40 4.88 19.45 -4.73
CA ARG A 40 5.90 19.49 -3.68
C ARG A 40 5.83 18.25 -2.79
N PHE A 41 4.63 17.82 -2.42
CA PHE A 41 4.44 16.61 -1.64
C PHE A 41 4.98 15.37 -2.38
N LEU A 42 4.63 15.19 -3.65
CA LEU A 42 5.07 14.04 -4.45
C LEU A 42 6.59 13.99 -4.63
N ASP A 43 7.22 15.15 -4.83
CA ASP A 43 8.65 15.20 -5.15
C ASP A 43 9.55 15.26 -3.92
N GLN A 44 9.14 15.94 -2.85
CA GLN A 44 9.98 16.18 -1.67
C GLN A 44 9.54 15.38 -0.45
N ASP A 45 8.24 15.29 -0.19
CA ASP A 45 7.73 14.79 1.09
C ASP A 45 7.32 13.31 1.05
N LEU A 46 6.98 12.76 -0.12
CA LEU A 46 6.48 11.39 -0.28
C LEU A 46 7.50 10.35 0.19
N LEU A 47 8.71 10.39 -0.38
CA LEU A 47 9.80 9.47 -0.04
C LEU A 47 10.16 9.46 1.45
N PRO A 48 10.44 10.61 2.11
CA PRO A 48 10.79 10.61 3.52
C PRO A 48 9.62 10.18 4.42
N ASN A 49 8.38 10.51 4.07
CA ASN A 49 7.22 10.06 4.84
C ASN A 49 7.02 8.54 4.76
N VAL A 50 7.20 7.97 3.57
CA VAL A 50 7.12 6.52 3.36
C VAL A 50 8.22 5.81 4.15
N LYS A 51 9.47 6.29 4.08
CA LYS A 51 10.59 5.75 4.87
C LYS A 51 10.35 5.82 6.38
N LYS A 52 9.80 6.94 6.88
CA LYS A 52 9.44 7.07 8.30
C LYS A 52 8.35 6.08 8.71
N ALA A 53 7.33 5.89 7.87
CA ALA A 53 6.25 4.94 8.13
C ALA A 53 6.78 3.50 8.19
N PHE A 54 7.64 3.10 7.25
CA PHE A 54 8.27 1.78 7.26
C PHE A 54 9.22 1.58 8.44
N GLY A 55 10.00 2.60 8.84
CA GLY A 55 10.86 2.50 10.01
C GLY A 55 10.09 2.27 11.32
N ASN A 56 8.95 2.94 11.50
CA ASN A 56 8.09 2.71 12.66
C ASN A 56 7.47 1.31 12.64
N TYR A 57 7.06 0.85 11.46
CA TYR A 57 6.50 -0.49 11.28
C TYR A 57 7.53 -1.58 11.60
N GLU A 58 8.76 -1.47 11.06
CA GLU A 58 9.83 -2.42 11.37
C GLU A 58 10.16 -2.48 12.87
N ALA A 59 10.22 -1.33 13.55
CA ALA A 59 10.50 -1.28 14.97
C ALA A 59 9.41 -1.99 15.80
N GLN A 60 8.15 -1.78 15.43
CA GLN A 60 7.01 -2.40 16.10
C GLN A 60 6.92 -3.91 15.81
N ASP A 61 7.07 -4.32 14.54
CA ASP A 61 7.01 -5.73 14.16
C ASP A 61 8.20 -6.53 14.72
N LYS A 62 9.41 -5.97 14.72
CA LYS A 62 10.59 -6.60 15.36
C LYS A 62 10.37 -6.75 16.86
N ALA A 63 9.84 -5.73 17.54
CA ALA A 63 9.53 -5.82 18.97
C ALA A 63 8.49 -6.92 19.26
N ARG A 64 7.42 -7.00 18.46
CA ARG A 64 6.40 -8.04 18.61
C ARG A 64 6.95 -9.45 18.34
N LEU A 65 7.75 -9.61 17.28
CA LEU A 65 8.42 -10.87 16.95
C LEU A 65 9.40 -11.31 18.06
N GLN A 66 10.12 -10.37 18.67
CA GLN A 66 10.99 -10.63 19.82
C GLN A 66 10.20 -11.08 21.05
N GLU A 67 9.06 -10.44 21.35
CA GLU A 67 8.17 -10.85 22.44
C GLU A 67 7.58 -12.24 22.21
N GLU A 68 7.09 -12.53 20.99
CA GLU A 68 6.59 -13.85 20.61
C GLU A 68 7.68 -14.93 20.73
N LEU A 69 8.92 -14.62 20.34
CA LEU A 69 10.06 -15.52 20.52
C LEU A 69 10.40 -15.74 22.00
N ALA A 70 10.38 -14.69 22.82
CA ALA A 70 10.64 -14.79 24.25
C ALA A 70 9.57 -15.62 24.97
N GLN A 71 8.30 -15.48 24.57
CA GLN A 71 7.20 -16.32 25.07
C GLN A 71 7.37 -17.77 24.64
N LEU A 72 7.67 -18.01 23.36
CA LEU A 72 7.89 -19.36 22.83
C LEU A 72 9.08 -20.05 23.51
N ARG A 73 10.15 -19.30 23.77
CA ARG A 73 11.31 -19.79 24.52
C ARG A 73 10.91 -20.24 25.92
N LYS A 74 10.18 -19.42 26.67
CA LYS A 74 9.70 -19.78 28.01
C LYS A 74 8.79 -21.01 28.00
N GLN A 75 7.91 -21.12 27.01
CA GLN A 75 7.05 -22.30 26.86
C GLN A 75 7.86 -23.57 26.59
N LEU A 76 8.92 -23.50 25.79
CA LEU A 76 9.78 -24.64 25.49
C LEU A 76 10.63 -25.03 26.71
N GLU A 77 11.15 -24.05 27.45
CA GLU A 77 11.88 -24.26 28.70
C GLU A 77 10.98 -24.92 29.78
N ASP A 78 9.73 -24.47 29.94
CA ASP A 78 8.75 -25.09 30.86
C ASP A 78 8.39 -26.53 30.47
N LEU A 79 8.42 -26.85 29.18
CA LEU A 79 8.19 -28.21 28.65
C LEU A 79 9.45 -29.09 28.73
N GLY A 80 10.58 -28.57 29.18
CA GLY A 80 11.85 -29.29 29.27
C GLY A 80 12.46 -29.63 27.90
N VAL A 81 12.07 -28.92 26.85
CA VAL A 81 12.55 -29.10 25.47
C VAL A 81 13.55 -27.99 25.15
N ASP A 82 14.73 -28.35 24.64
CA ASP A 82 15.73 -27.37 24.24
C ASP A 82 15.18 -26.46 23.10
N PRO A 83 15.17 -25.12 23.29
CA PRO A 83 14.64 -24.17 22.32
C PRO A 83 15.23 -24.31 20.91
N GLU A 84 16.50 -24.70 20.79
CA GLU A 84 17.18 -24.83 19.48
C GLU A 84 16.81 -26.13 18.74
N THR A 85 16.11 -27.07 19.40
CA THR A 85 15.65 -28.32 18.78
C THR A 85 14.25 -28.18 18.15
N SER A 86 13.50 -27.14 18.51
CA SER A 86 12.16 -26.90 17.98
C SER A 86 12.22 -26.21 16.62
N PRO A 87 11.69 -26.83 15.53
CA PRO A 87 11.71 -26.23 14.20
C PRO A 87 10.97 -24.87 14.17
N LYS A 88 9.92 -24.70 14.99
CA LYS A 88 9.16 -23.44 15.10
C LYS A 88 9.98 -22.28 15.68
N TYR A 89 10.91 -22.56 16.59
CA TYR A 89 11.77 -21.53 17.19
C TYR A 89 12.86 -21.10 16.21
N VAL A 90 13.48 -22.06 15.53
CA VAL A 90 14.48 -21.81 14.48
C VAL A 90 13.86 -21.07 13.30
N GLU A 91 12.64 -21.42 12.87
CA GLU A 91 11.91 -20.69 11.84
C GLU A 91 11.63 -19.23 12.23
N LYS A 92 11.11 -18.97 13.44
CA LYS A 92 10.84 -17.60 13.91
C LYS A 92 12.13 -16.79 14.12
N LYS A 93 13.22 -17.41 14.56
CA LYS A 93 14.55 -16.80 14.66
C LYS A 93 15.08 -16.41 13.28
N ASN A 94 14.98 -17.34 12.31
CA ASN A 94 15.35 -17.09 10.92
C ASN A 94 14.48 -16.00 10.28
N GLN A 95 13.18 -15.92 10.60
CA GLN A 95 12.31 -14.83 10.15
C GLN A 95 12.71 -13.47 10.73
N LEU A 96 13.30 -13.45 11.92
CA LEU A 96 13.80 -12.21 12.55
C LEU A 96 15.15 -11.77 11.95
N GLU A 97 16.00 -12.74 11.60
CA GLU A 97 17.29 -12.51 10.92
C GLU A 97 17.14 -12.18 9.43
N GLN A 98 16.12 -12.75 8.77
CA GLN A 98 15.71 -12.34 7.43
C GLN A 98 15.00 -10.99 7.51
N ALA A 99 15.77 -9.92 7.64
CA ALA A 99 15.26 -8.56 7.52
C ALA A 99 14.55 -8.43 6.16
N PRO A 100 13.26 -8.06 6.13
CA PRO A 100 12.60 -7.78 4.86
C PRO A 100 13.32 -6.61 4.19
N ASP A 101 13.64 -6.76 2.90
CA ASP A 101 14.24 -5.69 2.12
C ASP A 101 13.23 -4.54 2.00
N VAL A 102 13.49 -3.46 2.72
CA VAL A 102 12.64 -2.26 2.77
C VAL A 102 12.41 -1.71 1.37
N VAL A 103 13.40 -1.81 0.48
CA VAL A 103 13.30 -1.32 -0.90
C VAL A 103 12.36 -2.19 -1.72
N ALA A 104 12.34 -3.51 -1.50
CA ALA A 104 11.40 -4.40 -2.17
C ALA A 104 9.96 -4.11 -1.73
N LEU A 105 9.74 -3.93 -0.42
CA LEU A 105 8.43 -3.63 0.14
C LEU A 105 7.91 -2.26 -0.32
N GLU A 106 8.77 -1.24 -0.37
CA GLU A 106 8.44 0.07 -0.95
C GLU A 106 7.93 -0.06 -2.38
N ASN A 107 8.64 -0.82 -3.22
CA ASN A 107 8.28 -1.03 -4.62
C ASN A 107 6.95 -1.79 -4.79
N GLU A 108 6.68 -2.79 -3.94
CA GLU A 108 5.39 -3.49 -3.93
C GLU A 108 4.24 -2.56 -3.59
N VAL A 109 4.40 -1.74 -2.55
CA VAL A 109 3.36 -0.77 -2.16
C VAL A 109 3.08 0.21 -3.30
N TYR A 110 4.11 0.79 -3.93
CA TYR A 110 3.89 1.68 -5.08
C TYR A 110 3.20 0.96 -6.25
N SER A 111 3.53 -0.31 -6.50
CA SER A 111 2.87 -1.13 -7.52
C SER A 111 1.38 -1.34 -7.21
N HIS A 112 1.06 -1.65 -5.96
CA HIS A 112 -0.32 -1.86 -5.50
C HIS A 112 -1.15 -0.58 -5.60
N LEU A 113 -0.60 0.56 -5.15
CA LEU A 113 -1.23 1.86 -5.25
C LEU A 113 -1.47 2.24 -6.71
N THR A 114 -0.46 2.11 -7.57
CA THR A 114 -0.55 2.35 -9.02
C THR A 114 -1.69 1.55 -9.65
N ASN A 115 -1.78 0.25 -9.34
CA ASN A 115 -2.85 -0.61 -9.86
C ASN A 115 -4.22 -0.24 -9.30
N PHE A 116 -4.30 0.13 -8.02
CA PHE A 116 -5.54 0.62 -7.41
C PHE A 116 -6.04 1.87 -8.13
N PHE A 117 -5.24 2.92 -8.23
CA PHE A 117 -5.65 4.15 -8.89
C PHE A 117 -6.03 3.91 -10.36
N ARG A 118 -5.26 3.11 -11.11
CA ARG A 118 -5.64 2.77 -12.50
C ARG A 118 -6.98 2.07 -12.64
N ARG A 119 -7.35 1.24 -11.66
CA ARG A 119 -8.56 0.42 -11.75
C ARG A 119 -9.80 1.17 -11.28
N TYR A 120 -9.65 2.00 -10.26
CA TYR A 120 -10.77 2.63 -9.59
C TYR A 120 -10.97 4.09 -9.99
N TYR A 121 -9.94 4.78 -10.48
CA TYR A 121 -10.05 6.16 -10.93
C TYR A 121 -10.40 6.24 -12.43
N HIS A 122 -11.47 6.94 -12.75
CA HIS A 122 -11.82 7.28 -14.13
C HIS A 122 -12.47 8.66 -14.17
N GLU A 123 -11.97 9.53 -15.06
CA GLU A 123 -12.59 10.83 -15.38
C GLU A 123 -13.00 11.71 -14.18
N GLY A 124 -12.26 11.65 -13.07
CA GLY A 124 -12.51 12.51 -11.91
C GLY A 124 -13.31 11.88 -10.77
N ASP A 125 -13.70 10.61 -10.88
CA ASP A 125 -14.41 9.91 -9.80
C ASP A 125 -13.86 8.50 -9.54
N PHE A 126 -14.08 8.00 -8.32
CA PHE A 126 -13.76 6.62 -7.94
C PHE A 126 -14.98 5.75 -8.13
N TYR A 127 -14.89 4.74 -8.99
CA TYR A 127 -15.98 3.78 -9.12
C TYR A 127 -15.97 2.81 -7.93
N PRO A 128 -17.07 2.72 -7.15
CA PRO A 128 -17.26 1.58 -6.27
C PRO A 128 -17.44 0.35 -7.16
N CYS A 129 -16.42 -0.48 -7.30
CA CYS A 129 -16.59 -1.77 -7.95
C CYS A 129 -17.43 -2.62 -7.00
N ALA A 130 -18.75 -2.61 -7.19
CA ALA A 130 -19.62 -3.53 -6.49
C ALA A 130 -19.16 -4.94 -6.89
N ALA A 131 -18.64 -5.70 -5.93
CA ALA A 131 -18.40 -7.13 -6.11
C ALA A 131 -19.75 -7.85 -6.17
N ILE A 132 -20.56 -7.57 -7.19
CA ILE A 132 -21.87 -8.20 -7.39
C ILE A 132 -21.69 -9.26 -8.48
N LYS A 133 -21.66 -10.49 -7.96
CA LYS A 133 -21.74 -11.80 -8.63
C LYS A 133 -22.41 -11.71 -9.99
N ARG A 134 -21.65 -12.01 -11.05
CA ARG A 134 -22.18 -12.32 -12.38
C ARG A 134 -22.89 -13.68 -12.35
N THR A 135 -23.99 -13.79 -11.61
CA THR A 135 -25.00 -14.81 -11.86
C THR A 135 -26.10 -14.11 -12.63
N PHE A 136 -26.01 -14.27 -13.94
CA PHE A 136 -27.04 -13.92 -14.90
C PHE A 136 -28.37 -14.56 -14.44
N MET A 137 -29.31 -13.78 -13.93
CA MET A 137 -30.71 -14.22 -13.83
C MET A 137 -31.44 -13.69 -15.06
N PRO A 138 -31.75 -14.53 -16.06
CA PRO A 138 -32.69 -14.13 -17.10
C PRO A 138 -34.08 -14.00 -16.45
N PHE A 139 -34.65 -12.80 -16.48
CA PHE A 139 -36.07 -12.60 -16.16
C PHE A 139 -36.90 -13.43 -17.14
N PRO A 140 -37.79 -14.35 -16.69
CA PRO A 140 -38.73 -14.98 -17.59
C PRO A 140 -39.77 -13.94 -18.02
N THR A 141 -39.76 -13.61 -19.31
CA THR A 141 -40.82 -12.81 -19.94
C THR A 141 -42.13 -13.57 -19.78
N ARG A 142 -42.99 -13.08 -18.89
CA ARG A 142 -44.35 -13.61 -18.75
C ARG A 142 -45.16 -13.05 -19.93
N GLU A 143 -45.36 -13.88 -20.96
CA GLU A 143 -46.34 -13.61 -22.00
C GLU A 143 -47.67 -13.21 -21.34
N ARG A 144 -48.16 -12.02 -21.66
CA ARG A 144 -49.56 -11.69 -21.44
C ARG A 144 -50.29 -11.96 -22.75
N LYS A 145 -51.33 -12.79 -22.59
CA LYS A 145 -52.39 -13.18 -23.53
C LYS A 145 -52.73 -12.17 -24.61
#